data_AF-A0A1J8PNY4-F1
#
_entry.id   AF-A0A1J8PNY4-F1
#
_cell.length_a   1.000
_cell.length_b   1.000
_cell.length_c   1.000
_cell.angle_alpha   90.00
_cell.angle_beta   90.00
_cell.angle_gamma   90.00
#
_symmetry.space_group_name_H-M   'P 1'
#
loop_
_entity.id
_entity.type
_entity.pdbx_description
1 polymer ?
#
loop_
_entity_poly.entity_id
_entity_poly.type
_entity_poly.pdbx_seq_one_letter_code
_entity_poly.pdbx_strand_id
1 'polypeptide(L)'
;MGTDIAEYNTHLRKFVRAFKANYTDLDTITLFDTHPIFNVLLDEGETFGFVNVTGYCTAYENDTATLTYQVEGCAPVSSYFWLNDLHPLFTVHNILAKAISTILTSSG
;
A
#
# COMPACT_ATOMS: atom_id res chain seq x y z
N MET A 1 -17.50 -6.05 -1.32
CA MET A 1 -16.25 -5.28 -1.22
C MET A 1 -15.02 -6.09 -1.65
N GLY A 2 -14.78 -7.31 -1.14
CA GLY A 2 -13.64 -8.13 -1.60
C GLY A 2 -13.75 -8.69 -3.03
N THR A 3 -14.97 -8.93 -3.52
CA THR A 3 -15.23 -9.47 -4.87
C THR A 3 -14.85 -8.50 -5.97
N ASP A 4 -15.15 -7.21 -5.82
CA ASP A 4 -14.92 -6.18 -6.85
C ASP A 4 -13.42 -5.97 -7.08
N ILE A 5 -12.62 -5.95 -6.00
CA ILE A 5 -11.15 -5.85 -6.07
C ILE A 5 -10.54 -7.10 -6.71
N ALA A 6 -11.01 -8.29 -6.32
CA ALA A 6 -10.50 -9.54 -6.87
C ALA A 6 -10.77 -9.68 -8.38
N GLU A 7 -11.97 -9.30 -8.82
CA GLU A 7 -12.35 -9.28 -10.23
C GLU A 7 -11.55 -8.23 -11.00
N TYR A 8 -11.45 -7.01 -10.48
CA TYR A 8 -10.64 -5.94 -11.08
C TYR A 8 -9.19 -6.40 -11.27
N ASN A 9 -8.56 -6.94 -10.22
CA ASN A 9 -7.19 -7.44 -10.28
C ASN A 9 -7.04 -8.59 -11.28
N THR A 10 -8.06 -9.43 -11.45
CA THR A 10 -8.08 -10.49 -12.46
C THR A 10 -8.12 -9.92 -13.87
N HIS A 11 -8.98 -8.93 -14.13
CA HIS A 11 -9.07 -8.27 -15.43
C HIS A 11 -7.82 -7.46 -15.77
N LEU A 12 -7.26 -6.72 -14.80
CA LEU A 12 -6.02 -5.97 -14.98
C LEU A 12 -4.85 -6.89 -15.36
N ARG A 13 -4.69 -8.03 -14.66
CA ARG A 13 -3.65 -9.03 -15.00
C ARG A 13 -3.82 -9.59 -16.41
N LYS A 14 -5.06 -9.88 -16.84
CA LYS A 14 -5.36 -10.34 -18.21
C LYS A 14 -5.00 -9.27 -19.24
N PHE A 15 -5.38 -8.03 -18.99
CA PHE A 15 -5.10 -6.90 -19.87
C PHE A 15 -3.59 -6.68 -20.04
N VAL A 16 -2.83 -6.60 -18.94
CA VAL A 16 -1.37 -6.38 -19.02
C VAL A 16 -0.66 -7.50 -19.77
N ARG A 17 -1.09 -8.77 -19.62
CA ARG A 17 -0.54 -9.88 -20.41
C ARG A 17 -0.79 -9.71 -21.91
N ALA A 18 -2.02 -9.35 -22.31
CA ALA A 18 -2.35 -9.11 -23.71
C ALA A 18 -1.60 -7.89 -24.27
N PHE A 19 -1.47 -6.82 -23.49
CA PHE A 19 -0.73 -5.63 -23.85
C PHE A 19 0.75 -5.95 -24.11
N LYS A 20 1.41 -6.69 -23.22
CA LYS A 20 2.79 -7.18 -23.42
C LYS A 20 2.97 -8.02 -24.69
N ALA A 21 1.97 -8.83 -25.05
CA ALA A 21 2.04 -9.65 -26.25
C ALA A 21 1.89 -8.84 -27.55
N ASN A 22 1.19 -7.71 -27.51
CA ASN A 22 0.92 -6.88 -28.68
C ASN A 22 1.93 -5.74 -28.91
N TYR A 23 2.65 -5.32 -27.87
CA TYR A 23 3.58 -4.19 -27.91
C TYR A 23 4.98 -4.66 -27.51
N THR A 24 5.65 -5.35 -28.44
CA THR A 24 6.98 -5.94 -28.24
C THR A 24 8.12 -4.94 -28.42
N ASP A 25 7.81 -3.72 -28.82
CA ASP A 25 8.72 -2.58 -29.00
C ASP A 25 8.95 -1.77 -27.71
N LEU A 26 8.20 -2.05 -26.65
CA LEU A 26 8.32 -1.37 -25.36
C LEU A 26 9.38 -2.03 -24.48
N ASP A 27 10.31 -1.22 -23.96
CA ASP A 27 11.42 -1.70 -23.12
C ASP A 27 10.97 -2.31 -21.79
N THR A 28 9.91 -1.77 -21.17
CA THR A 28 9.44 -2.26 -19.86
C THR A 28 7.95 -2.05 -19.68
N ILE A 29 7.26 -3.13 -19.35
CA ILE A 29 5.86 -3.12 -18.89
C ILE A 29 5.82 -3.89 -17.57
N THR A 30 5.50 -3.21 -16.48
CA THR A 30 5.53 -3.80 -15.13
C THR A 30 4.15 -3.70 -14.50
N LEU A 31 3.64 -4.82 -13.97
CA LEU A 31 2.47 -4.85 -13.11
C LEU A 31 2.95 -4.93 -11.67
N PHE A 32 2.68 -3.90 -10.88
CA PHE A 32 2.94 -3.89 -9.45
C PHE A 32 1.69 -4.34 -8.68
N ASP A 33 1.76 -5.51 -8.07
CA ASP A 33 0.63 -6.08 -7.31
C ASP A 33 0.71 -5.67 -5.84
N THR A 34 -0.06 -4.65 -5.46
CA THR A 34 -0.12 -4.14 -4.08
C THR A 34 -0.90 -5.06 -3.14
N HIS A 35 -1.81 -5.87 -3.67
CA HIS A 35 -2.77 -6.66 -2.89
C HIS A 35 -2.08 -7.59 -1.87
N PRO A 36 -1.07 -8.40 -2.22
CA PRO A 36 -0.39 -9.24 -1.22
C PRO A 36 0.35 -8.43 -0.16
N ILE A 37 0.87 -7.24 -0.48
CA ILE A 37 1.55 -6.37 0.49
C ILE A 37 0.54 -5.87 1.53
N PHE A 38 -0.60 -5.36 1.07
CA PHE A 38 -1.66 -4.91 1.98
C PHE A 38 -2.19 -6.05 2.84
N ASN A 39 -2.46 -7.23 2.27
CA ASN A 39 -2.96 -8.36 3.03
C ASN A 39 -1.97 -8.75 4.14
N VAL A 40 -0.69 -8.90 3.83
CA VAL A 40 0.32 -9.25 4.84
C VAL A 40 0.41 -8.18 5.95
N LEU A 41 0.40 -6.89 5.60
CA LEU A 41 0.49 -5.84 6.62
C LEU A 41 -0.75 -5.73 7.50
N LEU A 42 -1.94 -6.03 6.95
CA LEU A 42 -3.21 -5.99 7.68
C LEU A 42 -3.40 -7.26 8.53
N ASP A 43 -3.09 -8.43 7.97
CA ASP A 43 -3.22 -9.74 8.64
C ASP A 43 -2.20 -9.87 9.77
N GLU A 44 -0.99 -9.33 9.60
CA GLU A 44 0.13 -9.45 10.54
C GLU A 44 0.48 -8.11 11.23
N GLY A 45 -0.53 -7.26 11.47
CA GLY A 45 -0.31 -5.88 11.91
C GLY A 45 0.58 -5.72 13.15
N GLU A 46 0.43 -6.61 14.13
CA GLU A 46 1.24 -6.62 15.36
C GLU A 46 2.72 -6.92 15.06
N THR A 47 3.00 -7.87 14.16
CA THR A 47 4.37 -8.20 13.71
C THR A 47 5.07 -6.97 13.10
N PHE A 48 4.31 -6.11 12.42
CA PHE A 48 4.82 -4.86 11.85
C PHE A 48 4.78 -3.67 12.82
N GLY A 49 4.32 -3.86 14.05
CA GLY A 49 4.27 -2.83 15.09
C GLY A 49 3.12 -1.84 14.94
N PHE A 50 2.08 -2.18 14.17
CA PHE A 50 0.87 -1.35 14.09
C PHE A 50 0.02 -1.51 15.34
N VAL A 51 -0.35 -0.39 15.95
CA VAL A 51 -1.27 -0.37 17.11
C VAL A 51 -2.72 -0.53 16.69
N ASN A 52 -3.04 -0.27 15.42
CA ASN A 52 -4.37 -0.42 14.86
C ASN A 52 -4.32 -0.57 13.33
N VAL A 53 -5.02 -1.60 12.82
CA VAL A 53 -5.18 -1.89 11.38
C VAL A 53 -6.64 -1.86 10.90
N THR A 54 -7.60 -1.61 11.79
CA THR A 54 -9.04 -1.54 11.47
C THR A 54 -9.64 -0.15 11.67
N GLY A 55 -8.85 0.81 12.14
CA GLY A 55 -9.23 2.18 12.44
C GLY A 55 -8.00 3.08 12.58
N TYR A 56 -8.25 4.33 12.93
CA TYR A 56 -7.26 5.39 12.95
C TYR A 56 -7.51 6.36 14.12
N CYS A 57 -6.53 7.22 14.41
CA CYS A 57 -6.73 8.35 15.31
C CYS A 57 -7.35 9.52 14.53
N THR A 58 -8.58 9.92 14.88
CA THR A 58 -9.31 11.00 14.17
C THR A 58 -8.56 12.33 14.17
N ALA A 59 -7.72 12.60 15.18
CA ALA A 59 -6.89 13.79 15.22
C ALA A 59 -5.83 13.84 14.09
N TYR A 60 -5.53 12.71 13.44
CA TYR A 60 -4.58 12.63 12.32
C TYR A 60 -5.27 12.60 10.95
N GLU A 61 -6.60 12.50 10.89
CA GLU A 61 -7.32 12.07 9.68
C GLU A 61 -7.20 12.98 8.45
N ASN A 62 -6.85 14.24 8.68
CA ASN A 62 -6.73 15.26 7.64
C ASN A 62 -5.28 15.61 7.29
N ASP A 63 -4.33 15.45 8.22
CA ASP A 63 -2.88 15.47 8.02
C ASP A 63 -2.18 15.32 9.39
N THR A 64 -0.84 15.24 9.38
CA THR A 64 -0.02 15.42 10.58
C THR A 64 1.11 16.42 10.32
N ALA A 65 1.44 17.23 11.33
CA ALA A 65 2.43 18.30 11.16
C ALA A 65 3.86 17.78 10.89
N THR A 66 4.19 16.61 11.40
CA THR A 66 5.50 15.96 11.22
C THR A 66 5.36 14.44 11.19
N LEU A 67 6.37 13.73 10.70
CA LEU A 67 6.40 12.25 10.69
C LEU A 67 6.47 11.63 12.09
N THR A 68 6.77 12.42 13.12
CA THR A 68 6.83 12.01 14.52
C THR A 68 5.71 12.66 15.34
N TYR A 69 4.67 13.17 14.67
CA TYR A 69 3.58 13.87 15.33
C TYR A 69 2.85 12.93 16.30
N GLN A 70 2.52 13.47 17.48
CA GLN A 70 1.77 12.76 18.50
C GLN A 70 0.89 13.75 19.24
N VAL A 71 -0.37 13.37 19.44
CA VAL A 71 -1.29 14.09 20.32
C VAL A 71 -1.66 13.23 21.52
N GLU A 72 -1.98 13.87 22.63
CA GLU A 72 -2.49 13.17 23.81
C GLU A 72 -3.73 12.35 23.46
N GLY A 73 -3.79 11.10 23.95
CA GLY A 73 -4.87 10.16 23.65
C GLY A 73 -4.65 9.31 22.39
N CYS A 74 -3.64 9.60 21.57
CA CYS A 74 -3.25 8.76 20.45
C CYS A 74 -1.81 8.24 20.58
N ALA A 75 -1.54 7.08 19.98
CA ALA A 75 -0.17 6.61 19.78
C ALA A 75 0.57 7.55 18.79
N PRO A 76 1.91 7.47 18.67
CA PRO A 76 2.63 8.18 17.63
C PRO A 76 2.03 7.90 16.25
N VAL A 77 1.96 8.91 15.38
CA VAL A 77 1.39 8.77 14.03
C VAL A 77 2.00 7.59 13.25
N SER A 78 3.31 7.35 13.43
CA SER A 78 4.05 6.25 12.79
C SER A 78 3.61 4.85 13.21
N SER A 79 2.83 4.72 14.28
CA SER A 79 2.34 3.45 14.81
C SER A 79 0.99 3.02 14.23
N TYR A 80 0.32 3.84 13.42
CA TYR A 80 -0.96 3.51 12.79
C TYR A 80 -0.76 3.04 11.35
N PHE A 81 -1.63 2.11 10.91
CA PHE A 81 -1.71 1.74 9.50
C PHE A 81 -2.49 2.81 8.70
N TRP A 82 -3.67 3.21 9.19
CA TRP A 82 -4.60 4.09 8.49
C TRP A 82 -4.53 5.53 8.99
N LEU A 83 -4.58 6.48 8.05
CA LEU A 83 -4.71 7.92 8.30
C LEU A 83 -6.17 8.25 8.56
N ASN A 84 -7.03 7.77 7.67
CA ASN A 84 -8.48 7.91 7.69
C ASN A 84 -9.11 6.64 7.10
N ASP A 85 -10.40 6.67 6.75
CA ASP A 85 -11.16 5.52 6.24
C ASP A 85 -10.59 4.86 4.97
N LEU A 86 -9.67 5.52 4.25
CA LEU A 86 -9.16 5.04 2.97
C LEU A 86 -7.64 5.11 2.82
N HIS A 87 -7.00 6.12 3.39
CA HIS A 87 -5.58 6.41 3.11
C HIS A 87 -4.69 5.77 4.17
N PRO A 88 -3.63 5.04 3.79
CA PRO A 88 -2.66 4.54 4.76
C PRO A 88 -1.65 5.63 5.16
N LEU A 89 -0.91 5.42 6.25
CA LEU A 89 0.13 6.36 6.69
C LEU A 89 1.39 6.30 5.82
N PHE A 90 2.23 7.31 6.01
CA PHE A 90 3.53 7.42 5.33
C PHE A 90 4.43 6.18 5.53
N THR A 91 4.31 5.48 6.67
CA THR A 91 5.06 4.24 6.94
C THR A 91 4.69 3.13 5.95
N VAL A 92 3.40 2.97 5.65
CA VAL A 92 2.91 2.04 4.62
C VAL A 92 3.29 2.52 3.23
N HIS A 93 3.18 3.83 2.95
CA HIS A 93 3.66 4.39 1.67
C HIS A 93 5.16 4.15 1.45
N ASN A 94 5.99 4.22 2.49
CA ASN A 94 7.42 3.92 2.40
C ASN A 94 7.67 2.45 2.04
N ILE A 95 6.89 1.51 2.59
CA ILE A 95 6.97 0.09 2.23
C ILE A 95 6.64 -0.11 0.75
N LEU A 96 5.55 0.51 0.27
CA LEU A 96 5.15 0.43 -1.14
C LEU A 96 6.21 1.05 -2.06
N ALA A 97 6.74 2.23 -1.72
CA ALA A 97 7.79 2.88 -2.47
C ALA A 97 9.05 2.02 -2.57
N LYS A 98 9.44 1.37 -1.46
CA LYS A 98 10.57 0.44 -1.44
C LYS A 98 10.31 -0.77 -2.34
N ALA A 99 9.12 -1.37 -2.28
CA ALA A 99 8.76 -2.52 -3.11
C ALA A 99 8.76 -2.18 -4.61
N ILE A 100 8.20 -1.02 -4.99
CA ILE A 100 8.25 -0.51 -6.36
C ILE A 100 9.69 -0.31 -6.79
N SER A 101 10.51 0.36 -5.97
CA SER A 101 11.92 0.61 -6.27
C SER A 101 12.70 -0.70 -6.47
N THR A 102 12.44 -1.72 -5.66
CA THR A 102 13.06 -3.04 -5.82
C THR A 102 12.69 -3.65 -7.17
N ILE A 103 11.43 -3.63 -7.58
CA ILE A 103 10.99 -4.22 -8.86
C ILE A 103 11.59 -3.48 -10.06
N LEU A 104 11.67 -2.16 -10.00
CA LEU A 104 12.22 -1.35 -11.08
C LEU A 104 13.74 -1.47 -11.20
N THR A 105 14.44 -1.69 -10.08
CA THR A 105 15.91 -1.82 -10.07
C THR A 105 16.40 -3.25 -10.22
N SER A 106 15.57 -4.27 -9.93
CA SER A 106 15.89 -5.68 -10.16
C SER A 106 15.75 -6.13 -11.62
N SER A 107 15.29 -5.23 -12.50
CA SER A 107 15.11 -5.49 -13.93
C SER A 107 16.33 -5.06 -14.78
N GLY A 108 17.48 -4.83 -14.13
CA GLY A 108 18.76 -4.48 -14.75
C GLY A 108 19.77 -5.63 -14.73
#